data_AF-A0A1H6DP11-F1
#
_entry.id   AF-A0A1H6DP11-F1
#
_cell.length_a   1.000
_cell.length_b   1.000
_cell.length_c   1.000
_cell.angle_alpha   90.00
_cell.angle_beta   90.00
_cell.angle_gamma   90.00
#
_symmetry.space_group_name_H-M   'P 1'
#
loop_
_entity.id
_entity.type
_entity.pdbx_description
1 polymer ?
#
loop_
_entity_poly.entity_id
_entity_poly.type
_entity_poly.pdbx_seq_one_letter_code
_entity_poly.pdbx_strand_id
1 'polypeptide(L)'
;MSNTAERIDTAGLTGDGALNFINVVDMHLRVVSRLQLATEAHHTIRLHLSLFYDNQQAGSLSFDLNGFSPAESVALARDIKSNPYILREIDEYLCGDMVE
;
A
#
# COMPACT_ATOMS: atom_id res chain seq x y z
N MET A 1 -22.94 -11.98 -23.64
CA MET A 1 -22.79 -10.84 -22.71
C MET A 1 -21.92 -11.29 -21.56
N SER A 2 -20.61 -11.06 -21.66
CA SER A 2 -19.68 -11.37 -20.57
C SER A 2 -18.76 -10.17 -20.44
N ASN A 3 -19.06 -9.31 -19.47
CA ASN A 3 -18.20 -8.20 -19.09
C ASN A 3 -16.98 -8.82 -18.38
N THR A 4 -15.89 -8.98 -19.12
CA THR A 4 -14.58 -9.28 -18.57
C THR A 4 -14.16 -8.05 -17.78
N ALA A 5 -14.35 -8.11 -16.46
CA ALA A 5 -13.66 -7.19 -15.56
C ALA A 5 -12.17 -7.45 -15.74
N GLU A 6 -11.50 -6.61 -16.54
CA GLU A 6 -10.06 -6.53 -16.63
C GLU A 6 -9.55 -6.23 -15.22
N ARG A 7 -9.21 -7.29 -14.49
CA ARG A 7 -8.35 -7.18 -13.33
C ARG A 7 -7.03 -6.65 -13.86
N ILE A 8 -6.81 -5.37 -13.67
CA ILE A 8 -5.50 -4.76 -13.82
C ILE A 8 -4.68 -5.21 -12.61
N ASP A 9 -4.24 -6.47 -12.65
CA ASP A 9 -3.16 -6.99 -11.82
C ASP A 9 -1.85 -6.43 -12.40
N THR A 10 -1.59 -5.13 -12.26
CA THR A 10 -0.26 -4.56 -12.55
C THR A 10 0.69 -4.91 -11.41
N ALA A 11 0.93 -6.20 -11.19
CA ALA A 11 2.15 -6.67 -10.55
C ALA A 11 3.28 -6.50 -11.57
N GLY A 12 3.68 -5.25 -11.81
CA GLY A 12 4.93 -4.95 -12.49
C GLY A 12 6.06 -5.48 -11.62
N LEU A 13 6.55 -6.67 -11.96
CA LEU A 13 7.78 -7.25 -11.42
C LEU A 13 8.96 -6.45 -11.96
N THR A 14 9.13 -5.22 -11.48
CA THR A 14 10.33 -4.42 -11.77
C THR A 14 11.47 -4.94 -10.90
N GLY A 15 12.12 -6.03 -11.32
CA GLY A 15 13.49 -6.42 -10.99
C GLY A 15 13.95 -6.62 -9.53
N ASP A 16 13.17 -6.25 -8.51
CA ASP A 16 13.65 -6.04 -7.13
C ASP A 16 12.82 -6.80 -6.06
N GLY A 17 11.98 -7.76 -6.45
CA GLY A 17 11.19 -8.54 -5.48
C GLY A 17 10.14 -7.74 -4.71
N ALA A 18 9.80 -6.53 -5.17
CA ALA A 18 8.74 -5.71 -4.58
C ALA A 18 7.36 -6.06 -5.17
N LEU A 19 6.35 -6.17 -4.30
CA LEU A 19 4.96 -6.45 -4.64
C LEU A 19 4.13 -5.17 -4.55
N ASN A 20 3.24 -4.93 -5.52
CA ASN A 20 2.39 -3.74 -5.52
C ASN A 20 0.92 -4.17 -5.45
N PHE A 21 0.16 -3.51 -4.58
CA PHE A 21 -1.26 -3.75 -4.36
C PHE A 21 -1.99 -2.41 -4.43
N ILE A 22 -3.14 -2.38 -5.09
CA ILE A 22 -3.97 -1.19 -5.18
C ILE A 22 -5.21 -1.46 -4.32
N ASN A 23 -5.38 -0.64 -3.30
CA ASN A 23 -6.48 -0.69 -2.36
C ASN A 23 -7.35 0.55 -2.55
N VAL A 24 -8.58 0.35 -3.01
CA VAL A 24 -9.58 1.41 -3.04
C VAL A 24 -10.21 1.48 -1.65
N VAL A 25 -9.85 2.50 -0.88
CA VAL A 25 -10.36 2.71 0.48
C VAL A 25 -11.71 3.38 0.43
N ASP A 26 -11.85 4.41 -0.41
CA ASP A 26 -13.09 5.15 -0.63
C ASP A 26 -13.26 5.53 -2.11
N MET A 27 -14.37 6.17 -2.48
CA MET A 27 -14.64 6.65 -3.84
C MET A 27 -13.58 7.64 -4.33
N HIS A 28 -13.09 8.50 -3.43
CA HIS A 28 -12.07 9.50 -3.74
C HIS A 28 -10.66 9.09 -3.29
N LEU A 29 -10.53 8.13 -2.35
CA LEU A 29 -9.25 7.74 -1.78
C LEU A 29 -8.79 6.36 -2.27
N ARG A 30 -7.65 6.35 -2.95
CA ARG A 30 -6.95 5.13 -3.38
C ARG A 30 -5.58 5.07 -2.72
N VAL A 31 -5.20 3.88 -2.30
CA VAL A 31 -3.93 3.62 -1.65
C VAL A 31 -3.18 2.57 -2.43
N VAL A 32 -1.98 2.92 -2.89
CA VAL A 32 -1.08 1.99 -3.57
C VAL A 32 -0.06 1.51 -2.55
N SER A 33 -0.16 0.24 -2.18
CA SER A 33 0.71 -0.43 -1.24
C SER A 33 1.84 -1.13 -1.99
N ARG A 34 3.07 -0.66 -1.80
CA ARG A 34 4.28 -1.29 -2.32
C ARG A 34 5.02 -1.97 -1.18
N LEU A 35 5.08 -3.28 -1.23
CA LEU A 35 5.80 -4.11 -0.28
C LEU A 35 7.17 -4.46 -0.85
N GLN A 36 8.24 -4.05 -0.17
CA GLN A 36 9.60 -4.45 -0.47
C GLN A 36 10.01 -5.54 0.50
N LEU A 37 10.20 -6.76 -0.03
CA LEU A 37 10.60 -7.91 0.76
C LEU A 37 12.07 -7.78 1.17
N ALA A 38 12.37 -8.31 2.36
CA ALA A 38 13.74 -8.41 2.85
C ALA A 38 14.54 -9.34 1.93
N THR A 39 15.49 -8.78 1.18
CA THR A 39 16.47 -9.53 0.39
C THR A 39 17.78 -9.65 1.18
N GLU A 40 18.78 -10.37 0.66
CA GLU A 40 20.09 -10.50 1.33
C GLU A 40 20.75 -9.15 1.66
N ALA A 41 20.37 -8.06 0.96
CA ALA A 41 20.82 -6.70 1.23
C ALA A 41 19.91 -5.91 2.22
N HIS A 42 18.64 -6.30 2.38
CA HIS A 42 17.67 -5.63 3.23
C HIS A 42 17.14 -6.59 4.29
N HIS A 43 17.56 -6.43 5.54
CA HIS A 43 17.14 -7.35 6.62
C HIS A 43 15.68 -7.14 7.08
N THR A 44 15.02 -6.08 6.60
CA THR A 44 13.69 -5.66 7.04
C THR A 44 12.76 -5.50 5.85
N ILE A 45 11.53 -6.00 6.01
CA ILE A 45 10.45 -5.79 5.05
C ILE A 45 9.92 -4.38 5.21
N ARG A 46 9.79 -3.63 4.12
CA ARG A 46 9.24 -2.26 4.15
C ARG A 46 7.95 -2.19 3.34
N LEU A 47 6.92 -1.59 3.94
CA LEU A 47 5.64 -1.31 3.30
C LEU A 47 5.54 0.18 3.04
N HIS A 48 5.49 0.56 1.77
CA HIS A 48 5.27 1.93 1.34
C HIS A 48 3.84 2.09 0.87
N LEU A 49 3.11 3.07 1.39
CA LEU A 49 1.74 3.39 1.01
C LEU A 49 1.75 4.74 0.29
N SER A 50 1.34 4.78 -0.96
CA SER A 50 1.12 6.03 -1.69
C SER A 50 -0.36 6.34 -1.70
N LEU A 51 -0.72 7.53 -1.20
CA LEU A 51 -2.10 7.99 -1.07
C LEU A 51 -2.46 8.83 -2.28
N PHE A 52 -3.58 8.50 -2.92
CA PHE A 52 -4.11 9.21 -4.05
C PHE A 52 -5.54 9.66 -3.74
N TYR A 53 -5.74 10.97 -3.68
CA TYR A 53 -7.05 11.58 -3.49
C TYR A 53 -7.49 12.21 -4.82
N ASP A 54 -8.66 11.83 -5.33
CA ASP A 54 -9.20 12.30 -6.62
C ASP A 54 -8.19 12.17 -7.80
N ASN A 55 -7.50 11.04 -7.85
CA ASN A 55 -6.40 10.74 -8.78
C ASN A 55 -5.16 11.67 -8.67
N GLN A 56 -5.08 12.54 -7.67
CA GLN A 56 -3.87 13.31 -7.35
C GLN A 56 -3.12 12.65 -6.20
N GLN A 57 -1.79 12.61 -6.27
CA GLN A 57 -0.99 12.08 -5.16
C GLN A 57 -1.10 13.05 -3.98
N ALA A 58 -1.77 12.60 -2.91
CA ALA A 58 -1.95 13.36 -1.68
C ALA A 58 -0.73 13.20 -0.76
N GLY A 59 -0.02 12.07 -0.84
CA GLY A 59 1.22 11.87 -0.11
C GLY A 59 1.66 10.42 -0.04
N SER A 60 2.54 10.11 0.91
CA SER A 60 3.04 8.75 1.10
C SER A 60 3.48 8.47 2.53
N LEU A 61 3.20 7.26 2.99
CA LEU A 61 3.61 6.71 4.27
C LEU A 61 4.55 5.52 4.05
N SER A 62 5.47 5.30 4.98
CA SER A 62 6.38 4.16 4.98
C SER A 62 6.38 3.49 6.34
N PHE A 63 6.24 2.17 6.35
CA PHE A 63 6.24 1.35 7.55
C PHE A 63 7.30 0.27 7.44
N ASP A 64 8.15 0.15 8.45
CA ASP A 64 9.10 -0.95 8.57
C ASP A 64 8.42 -2.11 9.31
N LEU A 65 8.14 -3.20 8.60
CA LEU A 65 7.50 -4.40 9.12
C LEU A 65 8.53 -5.32 9.80
N ASN A 66 9.21 -4.79 10.82
CA ASN A 66 10.19 -5.55 11.60
C ASN A 66 9.50 -6.71 12.33
N GLY A 67 9.99 -7.93 12.12
CA GLY A 67 9.44 -9.14 12.73
C GLY A 67 8.23 -9.76 12.00
N PHE A 68 7.74 -9.15 10.93
CA PHE A 68 6.71 -9.76 10.10
C PHE A 68 7.31 -10.80 9.14
N SER A 69 6.57 -11.88 8.93
CA SER A 69 6.89 -12.84 7.87
C SER A 69 6.48 -12.30 6.51
N PRO A 70 7.12 -12.70 5.40
CA PRO A 70 6.75 -12.28 4.05
C PRO A 70 5.26 -12.49 3.74
N ALA A 71 4.70 -13.64 4.15
CA ALA A 71 3.29 -13.95 3.94
C ALA A 71 2.34 -13.01 4.70
N GLU A 72 2.66 -12.70 5.96
CA GLU A 72 1.88 -11.77 6.80
C GLU A 72 1.92 -10.35 6.22
N SER A 73 3.10 -9.92 5.78
CA SER A 73 3.30 -8.62 5.14
C SER A 73 2.52 -8.49 3.82
N VAL A 74 2.45 -9.57 3.04
CA VAL A 74 1.62 -9.63 1.82
C VAL A 74 0.15 -9.57 2.15
N ALA A 75 -0.32 -10.32 3.15
CA ALA A 75 -1.71 -10.29 3.59
C ALA A 75 -2.11 -8.88 4.06
N LEU A 76 -1.24 -8.23 4.83
CA LEU A 76 -1.42 -6.86 5.29
C LEU A 76 -1.48 -5.87 4.11
N ALA A 77 -0.53 -5.93 3.17
CA ALA A 77 -0.48 -5.02 2.03
C ALA A 77 -1.67 -5.21 1.07
N ARG A 78 -2.18 -6.44 0.96
CA ARG A 78 -3.33 -6.77 0.13
C ARG A 78 -4.65 -6.25 0.69
N ASP A 79 -4.75 -6.10 2.00
CA ASP A 79 -6.00 -5.72 2.67
C ASP A 79 -5.78 -4.69 3.79
N ILE A 80 -5.06 -3.62 3.46
CA ILE A 80 -4.77 -2.51 4.39
C ILE A 80 -6.05 -1.86 4.94
N LYS A 81 -7.15 -1.89 4.18
CA LYS A 81 -8.46 -1.40 4.63
C LYS A 81 -9.06 -2.21 5.78
N SER A 82 -8.65 -3.47 5.95
CA SER A 82 -9.10 -4.27 7.10
C SER A 82 -8.25 -4.00 8.34
N ASN A 83 -7.17 -3.23 8.22
CA ASN A 83 -6.36 -2.84 9.35
C ASN A 83 -6.76 -1.43 9.85
N PRO A 84 -7.52 -1.33 10.96
CA PRO A 84 -7.99 -0.05 11.47
C PRO A 84 -6.84 0.86 11.93
N TYR A 85 -5.69 0.29 12.32
CA TYR A 85 -4.51 1.09 12.67
C TYR A 85 -3.96 1.82 11.44
N ILE A 86 -3.75 1.10 10.33
CA ILE A 86 -3.24 1.72 9.09
C ILE A 86 -4.23 2.75 8.57
N LEU A 87 -5.53 2.45 8.58
CA LEU A 87 -6.55 3.42 8.18
C LEU A 87 -6.50 4.68 9.04
N ARG A 88 -6.32 4.54 10.36
CA ARG A 88 -6.19 5.69 11.25
C ARG A 88 -4.94 6.50 10.94
N GLU A 89 -3.78 5.87 10.72
CA GLU A 89 -2.56 6.61 10.34
C GLU A 89 -2.72 7.35 9.00
N ILE A 90 -3.44 6.75 8.04
CA ILE A 90 -3.76 7.40 6.76
C ILE A 90 -4.68 8.59 6.98
N ASP A 91 -5.72 8.44 7.79
CA ASP A 91 -6.67 9.49 8.11
C ASP A 91 -5.99 10.63 8.87
N GLU A 92 -5.17 10.33 9.88
CA GLU A 92 -4.37 11.30 10.62
C GLU A 92 -3.36 12.01 9.72
N TYR A 93 -2.74 11.32 8.76
CA TYR A 93 -1.84 11.94 7.79
C TYR A 93 -2.57 12.89 6.85
N LEU A 94 -3.70 12.46 6.27
CA LEU A 94 -4.49 13.28 5.36
C LEU A 94 -5.18 14.46 6.06
N CYS A 95 -5.63 14.27 7.30
CA CYS A 95 -6.25 15.30 8.11
C CYS A 95 -5.21 16.24 8.73
N GLY A 96 -4.01 15.74 9.03
CA GLY A 96 -2.92 16.46 9.68
C GLY A 96 -2.12 17.36 8.75
N ASP A 97 -2.14 17.12 7.43
CA ASP A 97 -1.44 17.95 6.43
C ASP A 97 -2.13 19.30 6.14
N MET A 98 -3.00 19.80 7.04
CA MET A 98 -3.52 21.18 7.02
C MET A 98 -2.69 22.16 7.87
N VAL A 99 -1.46 21.81 8.26
CA VAL A 99 -0.59 22.73 9.02
C VAL A 99 0.87 22.59 8.59
N GLU A 100 1.27 23.33 7.54
CA GLU A 100 2.22 24.47 7.58
C GLU A 100 2.52 25.03 6.18
#